data_AF-A0A9E4A949-F1
#
_entry.id   AF-A0A9E4A949-F1
#
_cell.length_a   1.000
_cell.length_b   1.000
_cell.length_c   1.000
_cell.angle_alpha   90.00
_cell.angle_beta   90.00
_cell.angle_gamma   90.00
#
_symmetry.space_group_name_H-M   'P 1'
#
loop_
_entity.id
_entity.type
_entity.pdbx_description
1 polymer ?
#
loop_
_entity_poly.entity_id
_entity_poly.type
_entity_poly.pdbx_seq_one_letter_code
_entity_poly.pdbx_strand_id
1 'polypeptide(L)'
;MKTLNLKPSHKPVKAYYESLERFESIGVSHETAVRSAFQTLLEYCGKQFSWILVPEHSMRGGKSRRIIVDGALIDNFQLPHGYWEAKDIHDDLPTEVLRKFEKGYPRDNIL
;
A
#
# COMPACT_ATOMS: atom_id res chain seq x y z
N MET A 1 10.80 -12.88 15.82
CA MET A 1 9.96 -12.06 14.91
C MET A 1 9.07 -12.98 14.11
N LYS A 2 7.79 -12.63 13.96
CA LYS A 2 6.88 -13.37 13.06
C LYS A 2 7.34 -13.11 11.63
N THR A 3 7.40 -14.13 10.79
CA THR A 3 7.78 -13.99 9.37
C THR A 3 6.51 -14.00 8.53
N LEU A 4 6.45 -13.13 7.51
CA LEU A 4 5.33 -13.13 6.57
C LEU A 4 5.25 -14.49 5.85
N ASN A 5 4.12 -15.17 5.96
CA ASN A 5 3.88 -16.43 5.26
C ASN A 5 3.15 -16.18 3.94
N LEU A 6 3.91 -15.71 2.94
CA LEU A 6 3.41 -15.45 1.60
C LEU A 6 4.29 -16.17 0.58
N LYS A 7 3.70 -17.06 -0.22
CA LYS A 7 4.37 -17.75 -1.32
C LYS A 7 3.60 -17.49 -2.61
N PRO A 8 4.26 -17.49 -3.79
CA PRO A 8 3.57 -17.32 -5.07
C PRO A 8 2.44 -18.33 -5.31
N SER A 9 2.53 -19.52 -4.72
CA SER A 9 1.50 -20.56 -4.80
C SER A 9 0.28 -20.33 -3.91
N HIS A 10 0.32 -19.37 -2.98
CA HIS A 10 -0.78 -19.10 -2.06
C HIS A 10 -1.96 -18.45 -2.80
N LYS A 11 -3.18 -18.84 -2.40
CA LYS A 11 -4.45 -18.29 -2.91
C LYS A 11 -4.48 -16.75 -3.03
N PRO A 12 -4.10 -15.95 -2.01
CA PRO A 12 -4.11 -14.49 -2.12
C PRO A 12 -3.20 -13.93 -3.23
N VAL A 13 -2.06 -14.56 -3.50
CA VAL A 13 -1.15 -14.10 -4.57
C VAL A 13 -1.75 -14.43 -5.94
N LYS A 14 -2.33 -15.63 -6.10
CA LYS A 14 -3.03 -16.00 -7.33
C LYS A 14 -4.22 -15.08 -7.60
N ALA A 15 -5.04 -14.83 -6.59
CA ALA A 15 -6.19 -13.94 -6.69
C ALA A 15 -5.80 -12.50 -7.06
N TYR A 16 -4.64 -12.02 -6.58
CA TYR A 16 -4.08 -10.74 -6.99
C TYR A 16 -3.81 -10.70 -8.50
N TYR A 17 -3.06 -11.67 -9.04
CA TYR A 17 -2.76 -11.71 -10.47
C TYR A 17 -4.00 -11.95 -11.34
N GLU A 18 -4.91 -12.82 -10.91
CA GLU A 18 -6.22 -13.01 -11.58
C GLU A 18 -7.03 -11.71 -11.64
N SER A 19 -6.95 -10.87 -10.60
CA SER A 19 -7.60 -9.56 -10.60
C SER A 19 -6.96 -8.60 -11.60
N LEU A 20 -5.63 -8.59 -11.69
CA LEU A 20 -4.90 -7.78 -12.68
C LEU A 20 -5.25 -8.19 -14.12
N GLU A 21 -5.22 -9.48 -14.43
CA GLU A 21 -5.60 -10.01 -15.75
C GLU A 21 -7.04 -9.63 -16.10
N ARG A 22 -7.95 -9.72 -15.11
CA ARG A 22 -9.34 -9.32 -15.31
C ARG A 22 -9.47 -7.84 -15.62
N PHE A 23 -8.75 -6.97 -14.93
CA PHE A 23 -8.77 -5.52 -15.21
C PHE A 23 -8.23 -5.20 -16.60
N GLU A 24 -7.13 -5.83 -16.99
CA GLU A 24 -6.56 -5.70 -18.33
C GLU A 24 -7.55 -6.16 -19.41
N SER A 25 -8.25 -7.27 -19.20
CA SER A 25 -9.21 -7.84 -20.15
C SER A 25 -10.41 -6.92 -20.47
N ILE A 26 -10.76 -6.03 -19.54
CA ILE A 26 -11.86 -5.05 -19.71
C ILE A 26 -11.34 -3.65 -20.04
N GLY A 27 -10.05 -3.51 -20.35
CA GLY A 27 -9.42 -2.23 -20.69
C GLY A 27 -9.28 -1.28 -19.50
N VAL A 28 -9.41 -1.77 -18.27
CA VAL A 28 -9.20 -0.98 -17.06
C VAL A 28 -7.73 -1.07 -16.69
N SER A 29 -6.94 -0.16 -17.24
CA SER A 29 -5.51 0.01 -16.91
C SER A 29 -5.26 1.12 -15.87
N HIS A 30 -6.32 1.63 -15.23
CA HIS A 30 -6.20 2.75 -14.29
C HIS A 30 -5.68 2.31 -12.93
N GLU A 31 -4.78 3.13 -12.38
CA GLU A 31 -4.16 3.06 -11.04
C GLU A 31 -5.13 2.59 -9.94
N THR A 32 -6.38 3.04 -9.97
CA THR A 32 -7.42 2.68 -8.99
C THR A 32 -7.74 1.19 -8.95
N ALA A 33 -7.76 0.50 -10.09
CA ALA A 33 -8.08 -0.93 -10.13
C ALA A 33 -6.93 -1.77 -9.57
N VAL A 34 -5.70 -1.50 -10.01
CA VAL A 34 -4.48 -2.13 -9.49
C VAL A 34 -4.33 -1.88 -7.99
N ARG A 35 -4.60 -0.65 -7.55
CA ARG A 35 -4.66 -0.27 -6.13
C ARG A 35 -5.61 -1.18 -5.36
N SER A 36 -6.84 -1.37 -5.83
CA SER A 36 -7.83 -2.20 -5.14
C SER A 36 -7.41 -3.68 -4.98
N ALA A 37 -6.80 -4.27 -6.02
CA ALA A 37 -6.28 -5.63 -5.95
C ALA A 37 -5.10 -5.75 -4.98
N PHE A 38 -4.17 -4.80 -5.03
CA PHE A 38 -3.02 -4.78 -4.11
C PHE A 38 -3.46 -4.55 -2.66
N GLN A 39 -4.44 -3.67 -2.42
CA GLN A 39 -5.01 -3.45 -1.09
C GLN A 39 -5.48 -4.76 -0.46
N THR A 40 -6.20 -5.58 -1.23
CA THR A 40 -6.70 -6.89 -0.77
C THR A 40 -5.55 -7.83 -0.38
N LEU A 41 -4.48 -7.86 -1.18
CA LEU A 41 -3.29 -8.65 -0.87
C LEU A 41 -2.58 -8.13 0.40
N LEU A 42 -2.46 -6.81 0.54
CA LEU A 42 -1.82 -6.16 1.68
C LEU A 42 -2.61 -6.39 2.98
N GLU A 43 -3.94 -6.35 2.92
CA GLU A 43 -4.82 -6.70 4.03
C GLU A 43 -4.60 -8.14 4.50
N TYR A 44 -4.46 -9.09 3.56
CA TYR A 44 -4.14 -10.48 3.90
C TYR A 44 -2.80 -10.59 4.63
N CYS A 45 -1.78 -9.85 4.16
CA CYS A 45 -0.47 -9.79 4.82
C CYS A 45 -0.58 -9.20 6.23
N GLY A 46 -1.24 -8.05 6.39
CA GLY A 46 -1.41 -7.38 7.68
C GLY A 46 -2.10 -8.24 8.73
N LYS A 47 -3.14 -8.99 8.34
CA LYS A 47 -3.86 -9.92 9.23
C LYS A 47 -2.97 -10.98 9.88
N GLN A 48 -1.89 -11.41 9.22
CA GLN A 48 -0.95 -12.38 9.80
C GLN A 48 -0.20 -11.82 11.02
N PHE A 49 -0.10 -10.50 11.13
CA PHE A 49 0.56 -9.76 12.20
C PHE A 49 -0.43 -9.10 13.18
N SER A 50 -1.74 -9.37 13.04
CA SER A 50 -2.78 -8.63 13.76
C SER A 50 -2.78 -7.13 13.47
N TRP A 51 -2.37 -6.75 12.26
CA TRP A 51 -2.46 -5.38 11.76
C TRP A 51 -3.70 -5.20 10.90
N ILE A 52 -4.25 -4.00 10.95
CA ILE A 52 -5.41 -3.54 10.21
C ILE A 52 -4.91 -2.55 9.15
N LEU A 53 -5.27 -2.77 7.89
CA LEU A 53 -5.02 -1.78 6.84
C LEU A 53 -6.13 -0.72 6.91
N VAL A 54 -5.74 0.53 7.09
CA VAL A 54 -6.63 1.68 7.05
C VAL A 54 -6.36 2.45 5.75
N PRO A 55 -7.29 2.45 4.79
CA PRO A 55 -7.15 3.26 3.58
C PRO A 55 -7.26 4.75 3.90
N GLU A 56 -6.63 5.61 3.09
CA GLU A 56 -6.68 7.07 3.22
C GLU A 56 -6.28 7.58 4.62
N HIS A 57 -5.24 6.99 5.19
CA HIS A 57 -4.82 7.27 6.56
C HIS A 57 -4.15 8.64 6.66
N SER A 58 -4.64 9.50 7.55
CA SER A 58 -4.05 10.83 7.76
C SER A 58 -2.99 10.82 8.87
N MET A 59 -1.82 11.36 8.59
CA MET A 59 -0.72 11.53 9.55
C MET A 59 -0.16 12.97 9.56
N ARG A 60 0.58 13.32 10.61
CA ARG A 60 1.32 14.60 10.69
C ARG A 60 2.72 14.41 10.12
N GLY A 61 3.03 15.11 9.03
CA GLY A 61 4.38 15.14 8.45
C GLY A 61 5.35 16.05 9.23
N GLY A 62 6.62 16.04 8.82
CA GLY A 62 7.74 16.72 9.51
C GLY A 62 7.63 18.24 9.68
N LYS A 63 6.62 18.91 9.10
CA LYS A 63 6.32 20.34 9.29
C LYS A 63 4.92 20.61 9.85
N SER A 64 4.33 19.67 10.58
CA SER A 64 2.92 19.71 11.04
C SER A 64 1.89 19.82 9.92
N ARG A 65 2.28 19.55 8.67
CA ARG A 65 1.35 19.43 7.55
C ARG A 65 0.61 18.11 7.66
N ARG A 66 -0.71 18.15 7.44
CA ARG A 66 -1.52 16.95 7.30
C ARG A 66 -1.16 16.28 5.98
N ILE A 67 -0.76 15.02 6.06
CA ILE A 67 -0.47 14.14 4.93
C ILE A 67 -1.52 13.04 4.96
N ILE A 68 -1.98 12.60 3.79
CA ILE A 68 -2.90 11.48 3.64
C ILE A 68 -2.20 10.46 2.77
N VAL A 69 -2.02 9.26 3.30
CA VAL A 69 -1.43 8.13 2.57
C VAL A 69 -2.52 7.21 2.03
N ASP A 70 -2.24 6.46 0.96
CA ASP A 70 -3.25 5.56 0.37
C ASP A 70 -3.66 4.43 1.31
N GLY A 71 -2.73 3.95 2.13
CA GLY A 71 -3.03 3.03 3.22
C GLY A 71 -2.00 3.05 4.34
N ALA A 72 -2.43 2.67 5.55
CA ALA A 72 -1.54 2.44 6.69
C ALA A 72 -1.87 1.12 7.39
N LEU A 73 -0.86 0.29 7.64
CA LEU A 73 -0.96 -0.88 8.50
C LEU A 73 -0.78 -0.44 9.94
N ILE A 74 -1.84 -0.51 10.73
CA ILE A 74 -1.84 -0.13 12.15
C ILE A 74 -2.15 -1.33 13.03
N ASP A 75 -1.63 -1.35 14.24
CA ASP A 75 -2.03 -2.34 15.25
C ASP A 75 -3.21 -1.86 16.11
N ASN A 76 -3.60 -2.69 17.09
CA ASN A 76 -4.67 -2.38 18.03
C ASN A 76 -4.37 -1.19 18.96
N PHE A 77 -3.13 -0.74 19.04
CA PHE A 77 -2.70 0.45 19.79
C PHE A 77 -2.61 1.70 18.90
N GLN A 78 -3.07 1.60 17.64
CA GLN A 78 -2.99 2.66 16.63
C GLN A 78 -1.54 3.02 16.25
N LEU A 79 -0.57 2.13 16.52
CA LEU A 79 0.81 2.34 16.08
C LEU A 79 0.95 1.94 14.61
N PRO A 80 1.48 2.82 13.74
CA PRO A 80 1.72 2.49 12.35
C PRO A 80 2.98 1.61 12.20
N HIS A 81 2.84 0.50 11.47
CA HIS A 81 3.91 -0.45 11.13
C HIS A 81 4.32 -0.37 9.65
N GLY A 82 3.51 0.28 8.82
CA GLY A 82 3.76 0.46 7.40
C GLY A 82 2.77 1.43 6.79
N TYR A 83 3.21 2.20 5.81
CA TYR A 83 2.42 3.07 4.97
C TYR A 83 2.54 2.54 3.54
N TRP A 84 1.49 2.68 2.75
CA TRP A 84 1.45 2.25 1.37
C TRP A 84 0.96 3.39 0.50
N GLU A 85 1.61 3.56 -0.64
CA GLU A 85 1.29 4.54 -1.67
C GLU A 85 1.16 3.83 -3.02
N ALA A 86 -0.03 3.90 -3.63
CA ALA A 86 -0.23 3.39 -4.97
C ALA A 86 0.49 4.30 -5.99
N LYS A 87 0.94 3.70 -7.08
CA LYS A 87 1.62 4.38 -8.19
C LYS A 87 1.26 3.80 -9.54
N ASP A 88 1.29 4.65 -10.55
CA ASP A 88 1.10 4.26 -11.95
C ASP A 88 2.45 3.92 -12.59
N ILE A 89 2.43 3.08 -13.61
CA ILE A 89 3.61 2.67 -14.40
C ILE A 89 4.23 3.84 -15.17
N HIS A 90 3.48 4.92 -15.34
CA HIS A 90 3.90 6.13 -16.04
C HIS A 90 4.60 7.14 -15.11
N ASP A 91 4.62 6.91 -13.81
CA ASP A 91 5.24 7.79 -12.84
C ASP A 91 6.77 7.61 -12.80
N ASP A 92 7.49 8.74 -12.77
CA ASP A 92 8.93 8.76 -12.48
C ASP A 92 9.16 8.62 -10.96
N LEU A 93 9.22 7.35 -10.51
CA LEU A 93 9.36 6.97 -9.11
C LEU A 93 10.46 7.76 -8.35
N PRO A 94 11.70 7.90 -8.86
CA PRO A 94 12.72 8.76 -8.24
C PRO A 94 12.26 10.18 -7.95
N THR A 95 11.67 10.85 -8.94
CA THR A 95 11.20 12.23 -8.81
C THR A 95 10.06 12.34 -7.80
N GLU A 96 9.14 11.38 -7.80
CA GLU A 96 8.00 11.40 -6.89
C GLU A 96 8.38 11.12 -5.43
N VAL A 97 9.29 10.18 -5.20
CA VAL A 97 9.82 9.88 -3.87
C VAL A 97 10.46 11.14 -3.27
N LEU A 98 11.29 11.86 -4.05
CA LEU A 98 11.88 13.12 -3.62
C LEU A 98 10.82 14.17 -3.26
N ARG A 99 9.81 14.36 -4.12
CA ARG A 99 8.69 15.28 -3.85
C ARG A 99 7.92 14.92 -2.58
N LYS A 100 7.71 13.63 -2.30
CA LYS A 100 7.04 13.19 -1.06
C LYS A 100 7.89 13.48 0.17
N PHE A 101 9.20 13.25 0.11
CA PHE A 101 10.09 13.63 1.21
C PHE A 101 10.09 15.15 1.48
N GLU A 102 10.06 15.98 0.44
CA GLU A 102 9.93 17.44 0.59
C GLU A 102 8.59 17.86 1.23
N LYS A 103 7.50 17.12 0.92
CA LYS A 103 6.19 17.30 1.54
C LYS A 103 6.14 16.82 2.99
N GLY A 104 7.15 16.08 3.45
CA GLY A 104 7.30 15.63 4.84
C GLY A 104 6.74 14.24 5.10
N TYR A 105 6.57 13.41 4.06
CA TYR A 105 6.27 11.99 4.21
C TYR A 105 7.43 11.29 4.94
N PRO A 106 7.17 10.21 5.71
CA PRO A 106 8.21 9.47 6.40
C PRO A 106 9.21 8.88 5.40
N ARG A 107 10.47 8.75 5.80
CA ARG A 107 11.52 8.10 4.98
C ARG A 107 11.63 6.61 5.26
N ASP A 108 11.01 6.19 6.35
CA ASP A 108 10.89 4.84 6.86
C ASP A 108 9.46 4.34 6.65
N ASN A 109 9.31 3.01 6.52
CA ASN A 109 8.02 2.32 6.51
C ASN A 109 7.08 2.69 5.35
N ILE A 110 7.58 3.11 4.18
CA ILE A 110 6.77 3.25 2.97
C ILE A 110 6.96 2.01 2.09
N LEU A 111 5.85 1.35 1.77
CA LEU A 111 5.71 0.17 0.91
C LEU A 111 5.27 0.56 -0.49
#